data_AF-A0A1V2AV88-F1
#
_entry.id   AF-A0A1V2AV88-F1
#
_cell.length_a   1.000
_cell.length_b   1.000
_cell.length_c   1.000
_cell.angle_alpha   90.00
_cell.angle_beta   90.00
_cell.angle_gamma   90.00
#
_symmetry.space_group_name_H-M   'P 1'
#
loop_
_entity.id
_entity.type
_entity.pdbx_description
1 polymer ?
#
loop_
_entity_poly.entity_id
_entity_poly.type
_entity_poly.pdbx_seq_one_letter_code
_entity_poly.pdbx_strand_id
1 'polypeptide(L)'
;MQDPQLGRFWTQDRFAEKYYILSPYQFAANNPILLIDINGDSLTVTGEQTAKDKFVNTSNTGLGGFYKTKVGKDGLVTLEKTDKKGIMTKEQKAFYKQLSSITDLKKGDVTVGLVESKGDVLVGSYFQSQIDVDDVGKFGTSKGESAAGALGHELIEQQSKQLDGKGYNYAHQDGINAENEINGTVRGATTVAPGASQDASGRITGTFITSYVQNGQNISVSVTIKNNNITSVTSKIENPKK
;
A
#
# COMPACT_ATOMS: atom_id res chain seq x y z
N MET A 1 4.92 -23.69 13.76
CA MET A 1 3.47 -23.73 14.09
C MET A 1 3.34 -24.12 15.56
N GLN A 2 2.43 -23.47 16.30
CA GLN A 2 2.25 -23.69 17.75
C GLN A 2 1.18 -24.76 18.01
N ASP A 3 1.39 -25.61 19.02
CA ASP A 3 0.36 -26.47 19.58
C ASP A 3 -0.45 -25.68 20.63
N PRO A 4 -1.73 -25.39 20.38
CA PRO A 4 -2.57 -24.69 21.35
C PRO A 4 -2.93 -25.54 22.57
N GLN A 5 -2.88 -26.87 22.49
CA GLN A 5 -3.12 -27.77 23.64
C GLN A 5 -1.93 -27.80 24.60
N LEU A 6 -0.72 -27.76 24.06
CA LEU A 6 0.51 -27.80 24.85
C LEU A 6 1.09 -26.41 25.18
N GLY A 7 0.66 -25.37 24.47
CA GLY A 7 1.20 -24.02 24.62
C GLY A 7 2.68 -23.93 24.22
N ARG A 8 3.11 -24.75 23.24
CA ARG A 8 4.52 -24.88 22.82
C ARG A 8 4.65 -25.01 21.30
N PHE A 9 5.83 -24.75 20.77
CA PHE A 9 6.11 -25.00 19.36
C PHE A 9 6.42 -26.48 19.09
N TRP A 10 5.96 -26.98 17.94
CA TRP A 10 6.30 -28.34 17.45
C TRP A 10 7.74 -28.46 16.97
N THR A 11 8.35 -27.33 16.61
CA THR A 11 9.70 -27.21 16.09
C THR A 11 10.46 -26.17 16.89
N GLN A 12 11.78 -26.32 16.99
CA GLN A 12 12.63 -25.33 17.62
C GLN A 12 12.46 -23.96 16.95
N ASP A 13 12.37 -22.92 17.76
CA ASP A 13 12.31 -21.53 17.31
C ASP A 13 13.58 -21.18 16.51
N ARG A 14 13.38 -20.61 15.31
CA ARG A 14 14.44 -20.16 14.39
C ARG A 14 15.33 -19.06 14.99
N PHE A 15 14.85 -18.36 16.02
CA PHE A 15 15.58 -17.29 16.72
C PHE A 15 16.02 -17.69 18.13
N ALA A 16 16.02 -18.98 18.47
CA ALA A 16 16.43 -19.48 19.79
C ALA A 16 17.81 -18.96 20.23
N GLU A 17 18.74 -18.76 19.30
CA GLU A 17 20.09 -18.24 19.55
C GLU A 17 20.12 -16.79 20.07
N LYS A 18 19.04 -16.02 19.90
CA LYS A 18 18.95 -14.66 20.47
C LYS A 18 18.51 -14.66 21.93
N TYR A 19 17.93 -15.77 22.40
CA TYR A 19 17.29 -15.87 23.70
C TYR A 19 17.79 -17.11 24.46
N TYR A 20 19.09 -17.18 24.73
CA TYR A 20 19.71 -18.33 25.41
C TYR A 20 19.09 -18.68 26.79
N ILE A 21 18.53 -17.69 27.48
CA ILE A 21 17.90 -17.87 28.80
C ILE A 21 16.49 -18.49 28.72
N LEU A 22 15.99 -18.68 27.50
CA LEU A 22 14.63 -19.00 27.18
C LEU A 22 14.62 -20.35 26.42
N SER A 23 13.69 -21.23 26.77
CA SER A 23 13.53 -22.51 26.07
C SER A 23 13.23 -22.29 24.57
N PRO A 24 13.90 -23.03 23.66
CA PRO A 24 13.70 -22.94 22.22
C PRO A 24 12.31 -23.38 21.74
N TYR A 25 11.47 -23.92 22.63
CA TYR A 25 10.14 -24.43 22.31
C TYR A 25 9.01 -23.68 23.01
N GLN A 26 9.32 -22.65 23.80
CA GLN A 26 8.29 -21.93 24.54
C GLN A 26 7.52 -20.98 23.62
N PHE A 27 6.25 -20.77 23.95
CA PHE A 27 5.40 -19.77 23.31
C PHE A 27 5.29 -18.55 24.25
N ALA A 28 5.46 -17.34 23.72
CA ALA A 28 5.17 -16.10 24.45
C ALA A 28 5.93 -15.94 25.78
N ALA A 29 7.15 -16.47 25.89
CA ALA A 29 7.92 -16.51 27.14
C ALA A 29 7.12 -17.08 28.34
N ASN A 30 6.19 -18.02 28.07
CA ASN A 30 5.22 -18.57 29.03
C ASN A 30 4.23 -17.55 29.64
N ASN A 31 4.01 -16.42 28.98
CA ASN A 31 3.03 -15.42 29.39
C ASN A 31 2.07 -15.04 28.24
N PRO A 32 1.27 -15.98 27.72
CA PRO A 32 0.41 -15.77 26.55
C PRO A 32 -0.76 -14.79 26.78
N ILE A 33 -0.97 -14.36 28.04
CA ILE A 33 -1.99 -13.36 28.43
C ILE A 33 -1.48 -11.95 28.15
N LEU A 34 -0.18 -11.70 28.37
CA LEU A 34 0.45 -10.39 28.20
C LEU A 34 1.34 -10.30 26.96
N LEU A 35 1.90 -11.42 26.52
CA LEU A 35 2.77 -11.54 25.37
C LEU A 35 2.05 -12.42 24.35
N ILE A 36 1.66 -11.85 23.23
CA ILE A 36 1.22 -12.66 22.09
C ILE A 36 2.46 -12.88 21.25
N ASP A 37 2.92 -14.12 21.21
CA ASP A 37 3.97 -14.55 20.28
C ASP A 37 3.34 -14.71 18.90
N ILE A 38 3.16 -13.54 18.30
CA ILE A 38 2.77 -13.36 16.92
C ILE A 38 4.01 -13.72 16.13
N ASN A 39 3.99 -14.84 15.40
CA ASN A 39 4.99 -15.13 14.37
C ASN A 39 5.16 -13.85 13.54
N GLY A 40 6.26 -13.14 13.76
CA GLY A 40 6.45 -11.77 13.31
C GLY A 40 6.68 -11.76 11.82
N ASP A 41 5.80 -11.09 11.10
CA ASP A 41 5.97 -10.79 9.68
C ASP A 41 4.85 -9.85 9.20
N SER A 42 5.16 -8.64 8.76
CA SER A 42 4.27 -7.47 8.76
C SER A 42 4.57 -6.50 7.61
N LEU A 43 3.69 -5.51 7.38
CA LEU A 43 4.10 -4.34 6.60
C LEU A 43 5.02 -3.46 7.46
N THR A 44 6.27 -3.34 7.05
CA THR A 44 7.24 -2.40 7.63
C THR A 44 7.54 -1.27 6.64
N VAL A 45 7.37 -0.03 7.08
CA VAL A 45 7.70 1.17 6.30
C VAL A 45 8.94 1.87 6.83
N THR A 46 9.88 2.15 5.94
CA THR A 46 11.11 2.91 6.23
C THR A 46 11.05 4.29 5.60
N GLY A 47 11.99 5.19 5.95
CA GLY A 47 12.02 6.57 5.45
C GLY A 47 11.83 7.61 6.56
N GLU A 48 11.85 8.88 6.13
CA GLU A 48 11.72 10.04 7.00
C GLU A 48 10.36 10.09 7.71
N GLN A 49 10.31 10.75 8.87
CA GLN A 49 9.06 10.86 9.64
C GLN A 49 7.96 11.58 8.85
N THR A 50 8.33 12.59 8.07
CA THR A 50 7.42 13.33 7.17
C THR A 50 6.77 12.41 6.14
N ALA A 51 7.55 11.50 5.55
CA ALA A 51 7.05 10.52 4.60
C ALA A 51 6.08 9.52 5.26
N LYS A 52 6.43 9.03 6.46
CA LYS A 52 5.55 8.17 7.27
C LYS A 52 4.25 8.86 7.65
N ASP A 53 4.28 10.13 7.99
CA ASP A 53 3.09 10.92 8.34
C ASP A 53 2.15 11.06 7.12
N LYS A 54 2.71 11.29 5.92
CA LYS A 54 1.93 11.32 4.67
C LYS A 54 1.30 9.96 4.36
N PHE A 55 2.05 8.87 4.50
CA PHE A 55 1.53 7.51 4.36
C PHE A 55 0.36 7.24 5.33
N VAL A 56 0.51 7.61 6.60
CA VAL A 56 -0.53 7.47 7.63
C VAL A 56 -1.76 8.31 7.29
N ASN A 57 -1.57 9.55 6.83
CA ASN A 57 -2.66 10.44 6.45
C ASN A 57 -3.46 9.90 5.26
N THR A 58 -2.79 9.44 4.21
CA THR A 58 -3.43 8.81 3.05
C THR A 58 -4.20 7.56 3.48
N SER A 59 -3.58 6.69 4.27
CA SER A 59 -4.20 5.45 4.77
C SER A 59 -5.45 5.76 5.61
N ASN A 60 -5.36 6.70 6.55
CA ASN A 60 -6.49 7.09 7.40
C ASN A 60 -7.65 7.71 6.61
N THR A 61 -7.33 8.48 5.57
CA THR A 61 -8.33 9.05 4.66
C THR A 61 -9.06 7.92 3.91
N GLY A 62 -8.32 6.95 3.35
CA GLY A 62 -8.88 5.77 2.68
C GLY A 62 -9.71 4.88 3.60
N LEU A 63 -9.36 4.78 4.88
CA LEU A 63 -10.10 4.03 5.90
C LEU A 63 -11.35 4.76 6.41
N GLY A 64 -11.55 6.02 6.02
CA GLY A 64 -12.72 6.81 6.43
C GLY A 64 -12.84 7.05 7.93
N GLY A 65 -11.74 6.92 8.68
CA GLY A 65 -11.72 7.05 10.14
C GLY A 65 -12.33 5.90 10.93
N PHE A 66 -12.68 4.77 10.30
CA PHE A 66 -13.13 3.55 11.00
C PHE A 66 -11.97 2.76 11.62
N TYR A 67 -10.80 2.90 11.03
CA TYR A 67 -9.54 2.39 11.53
C TYR A 67 -8.50 3.50 11.48
N LYS A 68 -7.55 3.43 12.40
CA LYS A 68 -6.39 4.30 12.46
C LYS A 68 -5.15 3.48 12.13
N THR A 69 -4.42 3.94 11.12
CA THR A 69 -3.09 3.43 10.78
C THR A 69 -2.08 4.05 11.74
N LYS A 70 -1.19 3.21 12.28
CA LYS A 70 -0.04 3.63 13.08
C LYS A 70 1.23 3.04 12.49
N VAL A 71 2.33 3.77 12.63
CA VAL A 71 3.67 3.31 12.29
C VAL A 71 4.50 3.32 13.57
N GLY A 72 5.00 2.17 13.97
CA GLY A 72 5.88 2.01 15.13
C GLY A 72 7.26 2.66 14.90
N LYS A 73 8.07 2.75 15.95
CA LYS A 73 9.45 3.26 15.85
C LYS A 73 10.33 2.39 14.94
N ASP A 74 10.03 1.10 14.91
CA ASP A 74 10.58 0.08 14.04
C ASP A 74 10.03 0.14 12.59
N GLY A 75 9.06 1.00 12.31
CA GLY A 75 8.40 1.08 11.01
C GLY A 75 7.20 0.14 10.85
N LEU A 76 6.88 -0.66 11.87
CA LEU A 76 5.78 -1.61 11.83
C LEU A 76 4.44 -0.89 11.65
N VAL A 77 3.69 -1.26 10.62
CA VAL A 77 2.35 -0.71 10.35
C VAL A 77 1.29 -1.54 11.06
N THR A 78 0.45 -0.88 11.86
CA THR A 78 -0.70 -1.52 12.52
C THR A 78 -1.99 -0.76 12.25
N LEU A 79 -3.11 -1.49 12.28
CA LEU A 79 -4.46 -0.95 12.14
C LEU A 79 -5.22 -1.09 13.46
N GLU A 80 -5.64 0.02 14.02
CA GLU A 80 -6.47 0.04 15.23
C GLU A 80 -7.89 0.46 14.89
N LYS A 81 -8.87 -0.34 15.32
CA LYS A 81 -10.28 0.03 15.17
C LYS A 81 -10.59 1.27 16.02
N THR A 82 -11.35 2.20 15.47
CA THR A 82 -11.80 3.40 16.18
C THR A 82 -13.21 3.22 16.75
N ASP A 83 -13.67 4.21 17.53
CA ASP A 83 -15.05 4.25 18.05
C ASP A 83 -16.09 4.66 17.02
N LYS A 84 -15.67 5.03 15.79
CA LYS A 84 -16.58 5.48 14.73
C LYS A 84 -17.63 4.41 14.44
N LYS A 85 -18.90 4.80 14.55
CA LYS A 85 -20.05 3.96 14.23
C LYS A 85 -20.48 4.17 12.78
N GLY A 86 -21.20 3.19 12.24
CA GLY A 86 -21.72 3.21 10.87
C GLY A 86 -21.14 2.09 10.00
N ILE A 87 -21.43 2.18 8.70
CA ILE A 87 -21.00 1.19 7.71
C ILE A 87 -20.00 1.88 6.77
N MET A 88 -18.82 1.28 6.61
CA MET A 88 -17.83 1.71 5.63
C MET A 88 -18.41 1.65 4.20
N THR A 89 -18.03 2.60 3.34
CA THR A 89 -18.38 2.53 1.91
C THR A 89 -17.71 1.32 1.24
N LYS A 90 -18.09 0.99 0.00
CA LYS A 90 -17.48 -0.14 -0.72
C LYS A 90 -15.98 0.08 -0.90
N GLU A 91 -15.60 1.30 -1.25
CA GLU A 91 -14.24 1.77 -1.49
C GLU A 91 -13.41 1.71 -0.20
N GLN A 92 -13.97 2.20 0.92
CA GLN A 92 -13.31 2.11 2.22
C GLN A 92 -13.11 0.65 2.67
N LYS A 93 -14.10 -0.22 2.44
CA LYS A 93 -13.99 -1.65 2.76
C LYS A 93 -12.93 -2.34 1.90
N ALA A 94 -12.87 -2.01 0.61
CA ALA A 94 -11.87 -2.52 -0.31
C ALA A 94 -10.46 -2.08 0.12
N PHE A 95 -10.27 -0.80 0.43
CA PHE A 95 -8.99 -0.30 0.94
C PHE A 95 -8.59 -0.98 2.26
N TYR A 96 -9.51 -1.07 3.22
CA TYR A 96 -9.26 -1.81 4.46
C TYR A 96 -8.90 -3.27 4.21
N LYS A 97 -9.58 -3.97 3.30
CA LYS A 97 -9.27 -5.37 2.98
C LYS A 97 -7.83 -5.51 2.46
N GLN A 98 -7.40 -4.64 1.56
CA GLN A 98 -6.04 -4.69 1.01
C GLN A 98 -4.99 -4.32 2.08
N LEU A 99 -5.22 -3.23 2.82
CA LEU A 99 -4.30 -2.79 3.87
C LEU A 99 -4.22 -3.78 5.03
N SER A 100 -5.35 -4.33 5.48
CA SER A 100 -5.37 -5.36 6.52
C SER A 100 -4.69 -6.65 6.07
N SER A 101 -4.84 -7.02 4.79
CA SER A 101 -4.18 -8.18 4.18
C SER A 101 -2.66 -8.07 4.21
N ILE A 102 -2.09 -6.91 3.86
CA ILE A 102 -0.63 -6.73 3.86
C ILE A 102 -0.06 -6.50 5.26
N THR A 103 -0.86 -6.00 6.21
CA THR A 103 -0.46 -5.91 7.63
C THR A 103 -0.73 -7.20 8.41
N ASP A 104 -1.31 -8.23 7.79
CA ASP A 104 -1.64 -9.49 8.48
C ASP A 104 -0.37 -10.25 8.82
N LEU A 105 -0.16 -10.42 10.12
CA LEU A 105 1.05 -10.97 10.71
C LEU A 105 1.34 -12.43 10.30
N LYS A 106 0.37 -13.09 9.65
CA LYS A 106 0.49 -14.49 9.22
C LYS A 106 0.97 -14.65 7.79
N LYS A 107 1.11 -13.57 7.01
CA LYS A 107 1.36 -13.67 5.56
C LYS A 107 2.83 -13.59 5.14
N GLY A 108 3.71 -13.01 5.97
CA GLY A 108 5.10 -12.77 5.61
C GLY A 108 5.45 -11.27 5.63
N ASP A 109 6.74 -10.97 5.79
CA ASP A 109 7.26 -9.61 5.90
C ASP A 109 7.26 -8.89 4.54
N VAL A 110 6.70 -7.68 4.51
CA VAL A 110 6.79 -6.76 3.36
C VAL A 110 7.44 -5.47 3.82
N THR A 111 8.60 -5.14 3.25
CA THR A 111 9.30 -3.89 3.55
C THR A 111 9.16 -2.91 2.40
N VAL A 112 8.77 -1.67 2.72
CA VAL A 112 8.62 -0.59 1.73
C VAL A 112 9.35 0.67 2.20
N GLY A 113 10.15 1.27 1.32
CA GLY A 113 10.77 2.58 1.57
C GLY A 113 9.86 3.72 1.16
N LEU A 114 9.49 4.58 2.09
CA LEU A 114 8.72 5.80 1.80
C LEU A 114 9.69 6.93 1.47
N VAL A 115 9.50 7.55 0.31
CA VAL A 115 10.29 8.68 -0.18
C VAL A 115 9.37 9.84 -0.55
N GLU A 116 9.93 11.03 -0.70
CA GLU A 116 9.18 12.25 -0.99
C GLU A 116 9.81 12.97 -2.18
N SER A 117 9.02 13.16 -3.24
CA SER A 117 9.42 13.86 -4.46
C SER A 117 10.77 13.41 -5.04
N LYS A 118 10.99 12.09 -5.10
CA LYS A 118 12.26 11.47 -5.48
C LYS A 118 12.23 11.14 -6.97
N GLY A 119 13.04 11.84 -7.76
CA GLY A 119 13.00 11.77 -9.24
C GLY A 119 13.36 10.42 -9.90
N ASP A 120 13.61 9.36 -9.15
CA ASP A 120 13.77 7.97 -9.64
C ASP A 120 12.66 7.02 -9.16
N VAL A 121 11.64 7.55 -8.46
CA VAL A 121 10.46 6.83 -7.95
C VAL A 121 9.22 7.64 -8.35
N LEU A 122 8.57 7.26 -9.45
CA LEU A 122 7.33 7.90 -9.91
C LEU A 122 6.14 7.14 -9.34
N VAL A 123 5.46 7.72 -8.34
CA VAL A 123 4.44 7.06 -7.47
C VAL A 123 5.01 5.89 -6.66
N GLY A 124 5.66 4.94 -7.31
CA GLY A 124 6.36 3.84 -6.70
C GLY A 124 7.44 3.26 -7.61
N SER A 125 8.22 2.35 -7.06
CA SER A 125 9.26 1.63 -7.79
C SER A 125 9.26 0.17 -7.36
N TYR A 126 8.79 -0.70 -8.26
CA TYR A 126 8.88 -2.15 -8.11
C TYR A 126 10.28 -2.58 -7.68
N PHE A 127 11.30 -2.15 -8.42
CA PHE A 127 12.68 -2.61 -8.22
C PHE A 127 13.28 -2.11 -6.91
N GLN A 128 13.08 -0.83 -6.58
CA GLN A 128 13.63 -0.23 -5.36
C GLN A 128 12.80 -0.54 -4.10
N SER A 129 11.60 -1.14 -4.26
CA SER A 129 10.64 -1.33 -3.17
C SER A 129 10.32 -0.01 -2.45
N GLN A 130 10.13 1.04 -3.24
CA GLN A 130 9.88 2.40 -2.75
C GLN A 130 8.53 2.94 -3.21
N ILE A 131 7.91 3.78 -2.39
CA ILE A 131 6.70 4.54 -2.69
C ILE A 131 7.00 6.01 -2.47
N ASP A 132 6.71 6.82 -3.47
CA ASP A 132 6.74 8.27 -3.36
C ASP A 132 5.39 8.77 -2.81
N VAL A 133 5.39 9.12 -1.53
CA VAL A 133 4.15 9.50 -0.83
C VAL A 133 3.67 10.91 -1.19
N ASP A 134 4.53 11.74 -1.78
CA ASP A 134 4.10 13.03 -2.33
C ASP A 134 3.28 12.82 -3.60
N ASP A 135 3.77 11.97 -4.50
CA ASP A 135 3.09 11.61 -5.73
C ASP A 135 1.75 10.94 -5.45
N VAL A 136 1.72 9.92 -4.56
CA VAL A 136 0.49 9.27 -4.10
C VAL A 136 -0.51 10.29 -3.56
N GLY A 137 -0.03 11.24 -2.76
CA GLY A 137 -0.86 12.30 -2.18
C GLY A 137 -1.55 13.18 -3.22
N LYS A 138 -0.96 13.37 -4.41
CA LYS A 138 -1.54 14.22 -5.47
C LYS A 138 -2.85 13.69 -6.05
N PHE A 139 -3.10 12.39 -5.97
CA PHE A 139 -4.36 11.81 -6.43
C PHE A 139 -5.56 12.22 -5.56
N GLY A 140 -5.32 12.56 -4.29
CA GLY A 140 -6.35 13.03 -3.35
C GLY A 140 -7.55 12.07 -3.28
N THR A 141 -8.77 12.61 -3.32
CA THR A 141 -10.02 11.83 -3.36
C THR A 141 -10.70 11.92 -4.73
N SER A 142 -9.91 11.97 -5.81
CA SER A 142 -10.38 12.23 -7.17
C SER A 142 -11.24 11.07 -7.71
N LYS A 143 -12.06 11.36 -8.73
CA LYS A 143 -12.82 10.32 -9.45
C LYS A 143 -11.90 9.56 -10.42
N GLY A 144 -12.18 8.30 -10.68
CA GLY A 144 -11.30 7.44 -11.48
C GLY A 144 -10.18 6.83 -10.62
N GLU A 145 -9.25 7.66 -10.18
CA GLU A 145 -8.12 7.25 -9.33
C GLU A 145 -8.01 8.13 -8.08
N SER A 146 -7.70 7.52 -6.93
CA SER A 146 -7.57 8.20 -5.65
C SER A 146 -6.24 7.88 -4.99
N ALA A 147 -5.83 8.68 -4.00
CA ALA A 147 -4.60 8.41 -3.25
C ALA A 147 -4.66 7.06 -2.52
N ALA A 148 -5.84 6.61 -2.09
CA ALA A 148 -6.03 5.30 -1.48
C ALA A 148 -5.89 4.17 -2.52
N GLY A 149 -6.39 4.37 -3.74
CA GLY A 149 -6.23 3.43 -4.85
C GLY A 149 -4.77 3.29 -5.28
N ALA A 150 -4.10 4.41 -5.56
CA ALA A 150 -2.68 4.46 -5.90
C ALA A 150 -1.81 3.85 -4.78
N LEU A 151 -2.06 4.17 -3.51
CA LEU A 151 -1.33 3.55 -2.40
C LEU A 151 -1.59 2.03 -2.34
N GLY A 152 -2.84 1.61 -2.52
CA GLY A 152 -3.21 0.20 -2.55
C GLY A 152 -2.55 -0.57 -3.68
N HIS A 153 -2.46 0.03 -4.88
CA HIS A 153 -1.71 -0.49 -6.02
C HIS A 153 -0.27 -0.82 -5.60
N GLU A 154 0.44 0.20 -5.11
CA GLU A 154 1.87 0.06 -4.82
C GLU A 154 2.14 -0.94 -3.69
N LEU A 155 1.30 -0.94 -2.64
CA LEU A 155 1.44 -1.91 -1.54
C LEU A 155 1.22 -3.34 -2.01
N ILE A 156 0.18 -3.60 -2.81
CA ILE A 156 -0.11 -4.95 -3.31
C ILE A 156 0.92 -5.41 -4.34
N GLU A 157 1.46 -4.49 -5.15
CA GLU A 157 2.58 -4.78 -6.02
C GLU A 157 3.82 -5.23 -5.21
N GLN A 158 4.12 -4.55 -4.10
CA GLN A 158 5.20 -4.95 -3.19
C GLN A 158 4.93 -6.25 -2.44
N GLN A 159 3.69 -6.48 -2.01
CA GLN A 159 3.29 -7.76 -1.41
C GLN A 159 3.52 -8.92 -2.39
N SER A 160 3.05 -8.75 -3.63
CA SER A 160 3.18 -9.74 -4.71
C SER A 160 4.65 -10.01 -5.07
N LYS A 161 5.48 -8.97 -5.07
CA LYS A 161 6.93 -9.09 -5.27
C LYS A 161 7.59 -9.91 -4.15
N GLN A 162 7.35 -9.52 -2.90
CA GLN A 162 8.16 -9.96 -1.76
C GLN A 162 7.69 -11.30 -1.20
N LEU A 163 6.37 -11.55 -1.20
CA LEU A 163 5.79 -12.79 -0.66
C LEU A 163 5.60 -13.86 -1.74
N ASP A 164 5.11 -13.46 -2.92
CA ASP A 164 4.80 -14.42 -3.99
C ASP A 164 5.95 -14.59 -4.99
N GLY A 165 6.99 -13.74 -4.94
CA GLY A 165 8.09 -13.76 -5.90
C GLY A 165 7.69 -13.38 -7.33
N LYS A 166 6.55 -12.70 -7.51
CA LYS A 166 6.03 -12.34 -8.84
C LYS A 166 6.91 -11.27 -9.49
N GLY A 167 7.24 -11.48 -10.76
CA GLY A 167 7.88 -10.47 -11.60
C GLY A 167 6.98 -9.26 -11.86
N TYR A 168 7.59 -8.14 -12.25
CA TYR A 168 6.93 -6.82 -12.39
C TYR A 168 5.56 -6.89 -13.08
N ASN A 169 5.46 -7.49 -14.27
CA ASN A 169 4.19 -7.50 -15.02
C ASN A 169 3.01 -8.13 -14.26
N TYR A 170 3.27 -9.21 -13.51
CA TYR A 170 2.23 -9.89 -12.73
C TYR A 170 1.89 -9.13 -11.45
N ALA A 171 2.92 -8.66 -10.73
CA ALA A 171 2.73 -7.86 -9.53
C ALA A 171 2.01 -6.53 -9.84
N HIS A 172 2.33 -5.91 -10.97
CA HIS A 172 1.69 -4.69 -11.45
C HIS A 172 0.21 -4.93 -11.81
N GLN A 173 -0.10 -6.08 -12.42
CA GLN A 173 -1.49 -6.45 -12.68
C GLN A 173 -2.29 -6.68 -11.38
N ASP A 174 -1.67 -7.26 -10.35
CA ASP A 174 -2.27 -7.40 -9.03
C ASP A 174 -2.49 -6.04 -8.36
N GLY A 175 -1.55 -5.10 -8.53
CA GLY A 175 -1.71 -3.69 -8.14
C GLY A 175 -2.92 -3.05 -8.83
N ILE A 176 -3.05 -3.18 -10.16
CA ILE A 176 -4.20 -2.64 -10.92
C ILE A 176 -5.51 -3.25 -10.42
N ASN A 177 -5.52 -4.55 -10.08
CA ASN A 177 -6.71 -5.20 -9.56
C ASN A 177 -7.11 -4.62 -8.19
N ALA A 178 -6.14 -4.36 -7.31
CA ALA A 178 -6.36 -3.70 -6.03
C ALA A 178 -6.85 -2.25 -6.21
N GLU A 179 -6.20 -1.47 -7.08
CA GLU A 179 -6.60 -0.11 -7.46
C GLU A 179 -8.07 -0.06 -7.89
N ASN A 180 -8.43 -0.92 -8.85
CA ASN A 180 -9.78 -1.04 -9.38
C ASN A 180 -10.80 -1.41 -8.28
N GLU A 181 -10.46 -2.35 -7.39
CA GLU A 181 -11.33 -2.73 -6.27
C GLU A 181 -11.54 -1.56 -5.30
N ILE A 182 -10.48 -0.83 -4.98
CA ILE A 182 -10.50 0.31 -4.05
C ILE A 182 -11.31 1.47 -4.61
N ASN A 183 -11.09 1.84 -5.87
CA ASN A 183 -11.76 2.97 -6.48
C ASN A 183 -13.15 2.61 -7.03
N GLY A 184 -13.50 1.32 -7.10
CA GLY A 184 -14.72 0.86 -7.76
C GLY A 184 -14.69 1.15 -9.26
N THR A 185 -13.54 0.98 -9.89
CA THR A 185 -13.27 1.33 -11.29
C THR A 185 -12.79 0.15 -12.12
N VAL A 186 -12.77 0.34 -13.43
CA VAL A 186 -12.02 -0.48 -14.37
C VAL A 186 -11.05 0.43 -15.12
N ARG A 187 -9.75 0.24 -14.87
CA ARG A 187 -8.66 0.93 -15.56
C ARG A 187 -8.57 0.49 -17.02
N GLY A 188 -8.52 1.46 -17.92
CA GLY A 188 -8.35 1.30 -19.36
C GLY A 188 -6.95 1.68 -19.82
N ALA A 189 -6.84 2.05 -21.10
CA ALA A 189 -5.57 2.44 -21.70
C ALA A 189 -5.08 3.80 -21.15
N THR A 190 -3.77 3.93 -21.05
CA THR A 190 -3.06 5.20 -20.84
C THR A 190 -2.57 5.74 -22.18
N THR A 191 -2.81 7.02 -22.42
CA THR A 191 -2.30 7.78 -23.57
C THR A 191 -1.36 8.88 -23.08
N VAL A 192 -0.43 9.30 -23.93
CA VAL A 192 0.56 10.33 -23.59
C VAL A 192 0.24 11.59 -24.40
N ALA A 193 0.08 12.72 -23.71
CA ALA A 193 -0.14 14.00 -24.37
C ALA A 193 1.11 14.45 -25.15
N PRO A 194 0.95 15.24 -26.23
CA PRO A 194 2.08 15.79 -26.97
C PRO A 194 3.05 16.58 -26.06
N GLY A 195 4.34 16.49 -26.36
CA GLY A 195 5.38 17.20 -25.61
C GLY A 195 5.93 16.44 -24.39
N ALA A 196 5.49 15.20 -24.15
CA ALA A 196 6.15 14.34 -23.19
C ALA A 196 7.58 14.00 -23.63
N SER A 197 8.50 13.94 -22.68
CA SER A 197 9.91 13.61 -22.89
C SER A 197 10.44 12.74 -21.76
N GLN A 198 11.51 12.01 -22.06
CA GLN A 198 12.31 11.28 -21.09
C GLN A 198 13.76 11.73 -21.22
N ASP A 199 14.39 12.10 -20.10
CA ASP A 199 15.81 12.44 -20.09
C ASP A 199 16.71 11.19 -20.10
N ALA A 200 18.02 11.40 -20.25
CA ALA A 200 19.01 10.32 -20.28
C ALA A 200 19.10 9.53 -18.96
N SER A 201 18.57 10.08 -17.86
CA SER A 201 18.48 9.41 -16.56
C SER A 201 17.16 8.66 -16.36
N GLY A 202 16.32 8.59 -17.41
CA GLY A 202 15.03 7.92 -17.37
C GLY A 202 13.91 8.77 -16.76
N ARG A 203 14.14 10.05 -16.45
CA ARG A 203 13.11 10.90 -15.83
C ARG A 203 12.12 11.42 -16.85
N ILE A 204 10.85 11.28 -16.52
CA ILE A 204 9.73 11.61 -17.39
C ILE A 204 9.22 13.01 -17.06
N THR A 205 8.91 13.78 -18.11
CA THR A 205 8.13 15.02 -18.03
C THR A 205 7.04 14.99 -19.08
N GLY A 206 5.81 15.28 -18.72
CA GLY A 206 4.66 15.27 -19.63
C GLY A 206 3.34 14.98 -18.93
N THR A 207 2.25 14.88 -19.71
CA THR A 207 0.92 14.55 -19.18
C THR A 207 0.48 13.19 -19.69
N PHE A 208 0.10 12.30 -18.78
CA PHE A 208 -0.39 10.96 -19.05
C PHE A 208 -1.88 10.90 -18.72
N ILE A 209 -2.68 10.38 -19.64
CA ILE A 209 -4.13 10.35 -19.53
C ILE A 209 -4.58 8.90 -19.52
N THR A 210 -5.03 8.43 -18.36
CA THR A 210 -5.56 7.08 -18.20
C THR A 210 -7.08 7.13 -18.15
N SER A 211 -7.71 6.26 -18.95
CA SER A 211 -9.16 6.09 -18.95
C SER A 211 -9.61 5.14 -17.84
N TYR A 212 -10.75 5.43 -17.22
CA TYR A 212 -11.38 4.61 -16.20
C TYR A 212 -12.89 4.53 -16.45
N VAL A 213 -13.50 3.40 -16.11
CA VAL A 213 -14.96 3.28 -16.03
C VAL A 213 -15.36 3.17 -14.56
N GLN A 214 -16.20 4.09 -14.07
CA GLN A 214 -16.71 4.09 -12.70
C GLN A 214 -18.23 4.25 -12.73
N ASN A 215 -18.97 3.28 -12.17
CA ASN A 215 -20.44 3.30 -12.15
C ASN A 215 -21.09 3.55 -13.55
N GLY A 216 -20.47 3.02 -14.61
CA GLY A 216 -20.90 3.18 -16.00
C GLY A 216 -20.58 4.54 -16.63
N GLN A 217 -19.81 5.41 -15.96
CA GLN A 217 -19.30 6.65 -16.51
C GLN A 217 -17.84 6.48 -16.93
N ASN A 218 -17.49 6.99 -18.12
CA ASN A 218 -16.10 7.09 -18.55
C ASN A 218 -15.46 8.33 -17.92
N ILE A 219 -14.31 8.13 -17.30
CA ILE A 219 -13.51 9.16 -16.63
C ILE A 219 -12.11 9.14 -17.23
N SER A 220 -11.59 10.31 -17.57
CA SER A 220 -10.18 10.50 -17.92
C SER A 220 -9.46 11.08 -16.70
N VAL A 221 -8.40 10.43 -16.25
CA VAL A 221 -7.49 10.94 -15.21
C VAL A 221 -6.20 11.39 -15.88
N SER A 222 -5.94 12.69 -15.82
CA SER A 222 -4.74 13.32 -16.37
C SER A 222 -3.73 13.58 -15.27
N VAL A 223 -2.57 12.93 -15.35
CA VAL A 223 -1.44 13.05 -14.43
C VAL A 223 -0.33 13.84 -15.12
N THR A 224 0.01 15.01 -14.59
CA THR A 224 1.09 15.86 -15.11
C THR A 224 2.35 15.68 -14.28
N ILE A 225 3.41 15.24 -14.95
CA ILE A 225 4.67 14.82 -14.36
C ILE A 225 5.77 15.80 -14.80
N LYS A 226 6.65 16.17 -13.87
CA LYS A 226 7.89 16.90 -14.13
C LYS A 226 9.05 16.19 -13.46
N ASN A 227 10.01 15.69 -14.23
CA ASN A 227 11.17 14.95 -13.74
C ASN A 227 10.78 13.83 -12.75
N ASN A 228 9.85 12.96 -13.16
CA ASN A 228 9.28 11.88 -12.33
C ASN A 228 8.53 12.31 -11.07
N ASN A 229 8.16 13.58 -10.93
CA ASN A 229 7.32 14.05 -9.83
C ASN A 229 5.96 14.47 -10.35
N ILE A 230 4.88 14.00 -9.72
CA ILE A 230 3.53 14.44 -10.05
C ILE A 230 3.32 15.87 -9.53
N THR A 231 3.00 16.75 -10.47
CA THR A 231 2.72 18.16 -10.19
C THR A 231 1.22 18.46 -10.13
N SER A 232 0.40 17.68 -10.85
CA SER A 232 -1.06 17.84 -10.88
C SER A 232 -1.74 16.55 -11.30
N VAL A 233 -2.89 16.26 -10.68
CA VAL A 233 -3.83 15.20 -11.09
C VAL A 233 -5.20 15.84 -11.27
N THR A 234 -5.85 15.57 -12.40
CA THR A 234 -7.19 16.06 -12.68
C THR A 234 -8.06 14.96 -13.28
N SER A 235 -9.34 14.95 -12.92
CA SER A 235 -10.31 13.97 -13.44
C SER A 235 -11.43 14.66 -14.21
N LYS A 236 -11.78 14.10 -15.37
CA LYS A 236 -12.87 14.59 -16.23
C LYS A 236 -13.84 13.45 -16.54
N ILE A 237 -15.13 13.69 -16.34
CA ILE A 237 -16.17 12.76 -16.80
C ILE A 237 -16.42 13.05 -18.29
N GLU A 238 -16.18 12.07 -19.16
CA GLU A 238 -16.31 12.24 -20.60
C GLU A 238 -17.75 12.11 -21.08
N ASN A 239 -18.53 11.23 -20.44
CA ASN A 239 -19.95 10.99 -20.75
C ASN A 239 -20.82 11.26 -19.51
N PRO A 240 -21.11 12.53 -19.18
CA PRO A 240 -22.01 12.84 -18.07
C PRO A 240 -23.41 12.28 -18.37
N LYS A 241 -24.01 11.58 -17.39
CA LYS A 241 -25.43 11.20 -17.50
C LYS A 241 -26.24 12.49 -17.61
N LYS A 242 -27.06 12.59 -18.66
CA LYS A 242 -28.03 13.69 -18.84
C LYS A 242 -29.06 13.68 -17.72
#